data_AF-A0A920C560-F1
#
_entry.id   AF-A0A920C560-F1
#
_cell.length_a   1.000
_cell.length_b   1.000
_cell.length_c   1.000
_cell.angle_alpha   90.00
_cell.angle_beta   90.00
_cell.angle_gamma   90.00
#
_symmetry.space_group_name_H-M   'P 1'
#
loop_
_entity.id
_entity.type
_entity.pdbx_description
1 polymer ?
#
loop_
_entity_poly.entity_id
_entity_poly.type
_entity_poly.pdbx_seq_one_letter_code
_entity_poly.pdbx_strand_id
1 'polypeptide(L)' 'MSFSRGPKEPVPEVETNVWACTSEDCNGWMRESFSFKEEPECPLCHSSMIQEVRTLPEVK' A
#
# COMPACT_ATOMS: atom_id res chain seq x y z
N MET A 1 9.42 29.66 -23.51
CA MET A 1 8.50 29.32 -22.40
C MET A 1 9.18 28.24 -21.57
N SER A 2 9.77 28.62 -20.44
CA SER A 2 10.52 27.69 -19.58
C SER A 2 9.56 27.07 -18.57
N PHE A 3 9.27 25.78 -18.71
CA PHE A 3 8.49 25.03 -17.74
C PHE A 3 9.41 24.61 -16.60
N SER A 4 9.61 25.50 -15.63
CA SER A 4 10.31 25.19 -14.39
C SER A 4 9.50 24.19 -13.58
N ARG A 5 9.71 22.89 -13.83
CA ARG A 5 9.33 21.85 -12.86
C ARG A 5 10.32 22.01 -11.70
N GLY A 6 9.93 22.81 -10.70
CA GLY A 6 10.71 22.95 -9.48
C GLY A 6 11.06 21.58 -8.88
N PRO A 7 12.13 21.47 -8.08
CA PRO A 7 12.50 20.22 -7.46
C PRO A 7 11.30 19.69 -6.67
N LYS A 8 10.76 18.54 -7.08
CA LYS A 8 9.80 17.80 -6.25
C LYS A 8 10.58 17.42 -4.99
N GLU A 9 10.17 17.96 -3.84
CA GLU A 9 10.65 17.46 -2.56
C GLU A 9 10.45 15.94 -2.52
N PRO A 10 11.45 15.17 -2.05
CA PRO A 10 11.28 13.73 -1.92
C PRO A 10 10.12 13.48 -0.97
N VAL A 11 9.12 12.72 -1.45
CA VAL A 11 8.00 12.33 -0.60
C VAL A 11 8.58 11.50 0.55
N PRO A 12 8.30 11.85 1.82
CA PRO A 12 8.79 11.06 2.93
C PRO A 12 8.25 9.63 2.81
N GLU A 13 9.15 8.66 2.87
CA GLU A 13 8.80 7.25 2.92
C GLU A 13 8.37 6.95 4.36
N VAL A 14 7.14 6.49 4.52
CA VAL A 14 6.56 6.15 5.82
C VAL A 14 6.31 4.65 5.89
N GLU A 15 6.65 4.07 7.04
CA GLU A 15 6.32 2.68 7.35
C GLU A 15 4.81 2.58 7.51
N THR A 16 4.15 1.91 6.56
CA THR A 16 2.70 1.72 6.55
C THR A 16 2.40 0.25 6.71
N ASN A 17 1.54 -0.07 7.67
CA ASN A 17 0.96 -1.41 7.76
C ASN A 17 0.03 -1.65 6.57
N VAL A 18 0.29 -2.73 5.84
CA VAL A 18 -0.51 -3.15 4.71
C VAL A 18 -0.89 -4.62 4.87
N TRP A 19 -2.05 -4.96 4.38
CA TRP A 19 -2.48 -6.33 4.16
C TRP A 19 -1.97 -6.76 2.81
N ALA A 20 -1.06 -7.72 2.76
CA ALA A 20 -0.63 -8.35 1.52
C ALA A 20 -1.32 -9.70 1.35
N CYS A 21 -1.73 -9.99 0.12
CA CYS A 21 -2.31 -11.27 -0.19
C CYS A 21 -1.25 -12.38 -0.07
N THR A 22 -1.64 -13.53 0.50
CA THR A 22 -0.75 -14.70 0.65
C THR A 22 -0.63 -15.54 -0.63
N SER A 23 -1.46 -15.26 -1.63
CA SER A 23 -1.50 -16.02 -2.88
C SER A 23 -0.36 -15.60 -3.81
N GLU A 24 0.44 -16.55 -4.26
CA GLU A 24 1.55 -16.28 -5.20
C GLU A 24 1.06 -15.74 -6.56
N ASP A 25 -0.15 -16.11 -6.97
CA ASP A 25 -0.82 -15.61 -8.17
C ASP A 25 -1.44 -14.20 -7.99
N CYS A 26 -1.44 -13.64 -6.78
CA CYS A 26 -2.07 -12.35 -6.47
C CYS A 26 -1.12 -11.43 -5.70
N ASN A 27 -0.56 -10.45 -6.39
CA ASN A 27 0.29 -9.41 -5.78
C ASN A 27 -0.53 -8.24 -5.19
N GLY A 28 -1.77 -8.51 -4.80
CA GLY A 28 -2.69 -7.53 -4.25
C GLY A 28 -2.32 -7.22 -2.80
N TRP A 29 -2.14 -5.94 -2.50
CA TRP A 29 -2.03 -5.46 -1.12
C TRP A 29 -2.93 -4.25 -0.92
N MET A 30 -3.41 -4.07 0.30
CA MET A 30 -4.22 -2.92 0.71
C MET A 30 -3.67 -2.34 2.00
N ARG A 31 -3.90 -1.06 2.26
CA ARG A 31 -3.49 -0.45 3.53
C ARG A 31 -4.38 -0.93 4.67
N GLU A 32 -3.78 -1.20 5.83
CA GLU A 32 -4.49 -1.55 7.06
C GLU A 32 -5.49 -0.44 7.46
N SER A 33 -5.15 0.82 7.20
CA SER A 33 -6.01 1.98 7.48
C SER A 33 -7.37 1.94 6.74
N PHE A 34 -7.49 1.09 5.71
CA PHE A 34 -8.70 0.92 4.91
C PHE A 34 -9.37 -0.45 5.11
N SER A 35 -8.79 -1.33 5.93
CA SER A 35 -9.43 -2.58 6.33
C SER A 35 -10.31 -2.34 7.56
N PHE A 36 -11.59 -2.67 7.45
CA PHE A 36 -12.53 -2.63 8.58
C PHE A 36 -12.54 -3.93 9.40
N LYS A 37 -11.89 -4.99 8.90
CA LYS A 37 -11.80 -6.31 9.55
C LYS A 37 -10.37 -6.56 10.01
N GLU A 38 -10.21 -7.24 11.14
CA GLU A 38 -8.90 -7.64 11.68
C GLU A 38 -8.14 -8.57 10.73
N GLU A 39 -8.84 -9.36 9.90
CA GLU A 39 -8.24 -10.15 8.81
C GLU A 39 -9.12 -9.98 7.55
N PRO A 40 -8.75 -9.08 6.62
CA PRO A 40 -9.46 -8.96 5.36
C PRO A 40 -9.10 -10.10 4.40
N GLU A 41 -10.08 -10.49 3.58
CA GLU A 41 -9.85 -11.37 2.43
C GLU A 41 -9.57 -10.50 1.19
N CYS A 42 -8.67 -10.95 0.33
CA CYS A 42 -8.30 -10.21 -0.86
C CYS A 42 -9.51 -10.07 -1.81
N PRO A 43 -9.93 -8.86 -2.23
CA PRO A 43 -11.08 -8.71 -3.12
C PRO A 43 -10.84 -9.23 -4.54
N LEU A 44 -9.59 -9.57 -4.89
CA LEU A 44 -9.22 -10.06 -6.22
C LEU A 44 -9.26 -11.59 -6.33
N CYS A 45 -8.71 -12.28 -5.33
CA CYS A 45 -8.59 -13.74 -5.33
C CYS A 45 -9.29 -14.41 -4.14
N HIS A 46 -9.91 -13.63 -3.25
CA HIS A 46 -10.58 -14.07 -2.02
C HIS A 46 -9.69 -14.91 -1.09
N SER A 47 -8.37 -14.83 -1.27
CA SER A 47 -7.42 -15.49 -0.38
C SER A 47 -7.18 -14.66 0.87
N SER A 48 -6.72 -15.31 1.92
CA SER A 48 -6.33 -14.64 3.17
C SER A 48 -5.25 -13.59 2.90
N MET A 49 -5.28 -12.51 3.66
CA MET A 49 -4.24 -11.50 3.65
C MET A 49 -3.47 -11.54 4.98
N ILE A 50 -2.18 -11.19 4.93
CA ILE A 50 -1.30 -11.09 6.08
C ILE A 50 -0.86 -9.65 6.28
N GLN A 51 -0.67 -9.26 7.53
CA GLN A 51 -0.18 -7.93 7.86
C GLN A 51 1.33 -7.88 7.64
N GLU A 52 1.78 -6.98 6.78
CA GLU A 52 3.18 -6.67 6.56
C GLU A 52 3.43 -5.15 6.67
N VAL A 53 4.66 -4.78 7.03
CA VAL A 53 5.07 -3.37 7.07
C VAL A 53 5.73 -3.05 5.74
N ARG A 54 5.21 -2.04 5.03
CA ARG A 54 5.77 -1.60 3.75
C ARG A 54 6.08 -0.11 3.79
N THR A 55 7.29 0.24 3.36
CA THR A 55 7.69 1.64 3.16
C THR A 55 7.02 2.17 1.90
N LEU A 56 6.10 3.10 2.09
CA LEU A 56 5.36 3.72 1.00
C LEU A 56 5.49 5.25 1.10
N PRO A 57 5.46 5.96 -0.03
CA PRO A 57 5.42 7.42 0.01
C PRO A 57 4.15 7.89 0.72
N GLU A 58 4.30 8.87 1.63
CA GLU A 58 3.16 9.53 2.28
C GLU A 58 2.24 10.15 1.21
N VAL A 59 0.98 9.71 1.19
CA VAL A 59 -0.05 10.27 0.31
C VAL A 59 -0.88 11.20 1.16
N LYS A 60 -0.66 12.51 1.00
CA LYS A 60 -1.52 13.57 1.54
C LYS A 60 -2.75 13.77 0.67
#